data_AF-A0A2G1MGC0-F1
#
_entry.id   AF-A0A2G1MGC0-F1
#
_cell.length_a   1.000
_cell.length_b   1.000
_cell.length_c   1.000
_cell.angle_alpha   90.00
_cell.angle_beta   90.00
_cell.angle_gamma   90.00
#
_symmetry.space_group_name_H-M   'P 1'
#
loop_
_entity.id
_entity.type
_entity.pdbx_description
1 polymer ?
#
loop_
_entity_poly.entity_id
_entity_poly.type
_entity_poly.pdbx_seq_one_letter_code
_entity_poly.pdbx_strand_id
1 'polypeptide(L)'
;MADDIIATAAEALEAEALPRLREVHADEAGDAAPQALPPALRKPAGAKSPARWAYERLIHYVKRFEDGLEPGEEVAMAMTGGPSGVLRIKGMGYFDPDIVTFYGTDPAGAKTQLIQHVTQLSVILRALPRPRPEAPARRIGFRLARELEEEEEAESEPQEDTAPHGPDAAPETS
;
A
#
# COMPACT_ATOMS: atom_id res chain seq x y z
N MET A 1 -9.20 -19.02 27.59
CA MET A 1 -7.75 -19.13 27.82
C MET A 1 -7.12 -18.46 26.60
N ALA A 2 -6.82 -17.17 26.72
CA ALA A 2 -6.10 -16.46 25.68
C ALA A 2 -4.64 -16.90 25.82
N ASP A 3 -4.09 -17.52 24.79
CA ASP A 3 -2.64 -17.69 24.70
C ASP A 3 -2.04 -16.28 24.57
N ASP A 4 -1.54 -15.74 25.67
CA ASP A 4 -0.53 -14.70 25.63
C ASP A 4 0.69 -15.32 24.96
N ILE A 5 0.76 -15.20 23.64
CA ILE A 5 1.94 -15.54 22.86
C ILE A 5 3.01 -14.55 23.33
N ILE A 6 3.86 -14.99 24.26
CA ILE A 6 5.03 -14.22 24.68
C ILE A 6 5.95 -14.15 23.45
N ALA A 7 5.89 -13.03 22.73
CA ALA A 7 6.85 -12.71 21.69
C ALA A 7 8.25 -12.77 22.29
N THR A 8 9.09 -13.60 21.69
CA THR A 8 10.49 -13.76 22.09
C THR A 8 11.27 -12.50 21.74
N ALA A 9 12.37 -12.23 22.45
CA ALA A 9 13.24 -11.09 22.15
C ALA A 9 13.78 -11.11 20.71
N ALA A 10 13.86 -12.30 20.08
CA ALA A 10 14.22 -12.44 18.67
C ALA A 10 13.13 -11.89 17.74
N GLU A 11 11.87 -12.23 17.97
CA GLU A 11 10.73 -11.75 17.15
C GLU A 11 10.54 -10.23 17.28
N ALA A 12 10.79 -9.67 18.47
CA ALA A 12 10.77 -8.22 18.67
C ALA A 12 11.88 -7.51 17.86
N LEU A 13 13.11 -8.03 17.89
CA LEU A 13 14.22 -7.47 17.12
C LEU A 13 14.04 -7.62 15.61
N GLU A 14 13.41 -8.70 15.14
CA GLU A 14 13.06 -8.87 13.73
C GLU A 14 11.99 -7.87 13.28
N ALA A 15 11.02 -7.53 14.12
CA ALA A 15 9.98 -6.53 13.84
C ALA A 15 10.54 -5.10 13.73
N GLU A 16 11.64 -4.82 14.44
CA GLU A 16 12.38 -3.54 14.39
C GLU A 16 13.34 -3.44 13.20
N ALA A 17 13.56 -4.52 12.46
CA ALA A 17 14.46 -4.50 11.32
C ALA A 17 13.93 -3.56 10.21
N LEU A 18 14.82 -2.72 9.68
CA LEU A 18 14.50 -1.86 8.54
C LEU A 18 14.13 -2.71 7.32
N PRO A 19 13.01 -2.42 6.63
CA PRO A 19 12.61 -3.14 5.44
C PRO A 19 13.69 -3.10 4.36
N ARG A 20 13.86 -4.21 3.64
CA ARG A 20 14.76 -4.32 2.50
C ARG A 20 13.97 -4.73 1.27
N LEU A 21 14.12 -3.97 0.20
CA LEU A 21 13.70 -4.37 -1.15
C LEU A 21 14.93 -4.78 -1.95
N ARG A 22 14.89 -5.96 -2.56
CA ARG A 22 15.94 -6.45 -3.46
C ARG A 22 15.30 -7.02 -4.71
N GLU A 23 15.56 -6.38 -5.85
CA GLU A 23 15.09 -6.79 -7.17
C GLU A 23 16.29 -7.00 -8.09
N VAL A 24 16.21 -8.00 -8.98
CA VAL A 24 17.24 -8.29 -9.98
C VAL A 24 16.53 -8.61 -11.29
N HIS A 25 16.83 -7.84 -12.34
CA HIS A 25 16.28 -8.02 -13.68
C HIS A 25 17.43 -8.52 -14.59
N ALA A 26 17.31 -9.77 -15.08
CA ALA A 26 18.42 -10.45 -15.75
C ALA A 26 18.59 -10.03 -17.23
N ASP A 27 17.48 -9.76 -17.92
CA ASP A 27 17.46 -9.52 -19.37
C ASP A 27 17.28 -8.03 -19.73
N GLU A 28 16.79 -7.21 -18.80
CA GLU A 28 16.77 -5.75 -18.91
C GLU A 28 18.03 -5.19 -18.28
N ALA A 29 19.15 -5.30 -19.01
CA ALA A 29 20.43 -4.75 -18.62
C ALA A 29 20.41 -3.20 -18.64
N GLY A 30 19.68 -2.55 -17.73
CA GLY A 30 19.88 -1.12 -17.48
C GLY A 30 18.71 -0.29 -16.93
N ASP A 31 17.45 -0.66 -17.12
CA ASP A 31 16.36 0.34 -16.97
C ASP A 31 15.57 0.27 -15.66
N ALA A 32 15.72 -0.78 -14.86
CA ALA A 32 15.18 -0.80 -13.51
C ALA A 32 16.11 -0.02 -12.56
N ALA A 33 16.26 1.29 -12.79
CA ALA A 33 17.02 2.17 -11.91
C ALA A 33 16.63 1.91 -10.44
N PRO A 34 17.59 1.93 -9.50
CA PRO A 34 17.29 1.80 -8.07
C PRO A 34 16.29 2.90 -7.71
N GLN A 35 15.03 2.55 -7.50
CA GLN A 35 14.03 3.51 -7.10
C GLN A 35 14.02 3.54 -5.59
N ALA A 36 14.16 4.72 -5.03
CA ALA A 36 14.13 4.89 -3.59
C ALA A 36 12.80 4.36 -3.07
N LEU A 37 12.84 3.58 -1.99
CA LEU A 37 11.63 3.18 -1.30
C LEU A 37 10.84 4.43 -0.92
N PRO A 38 9.51 4.47 -1.12
CA PRO A 38 8.69 5.57 -0.62
C PRO A 38 8.85 5.68 0.90
N PRO A 39 8.68 6.88 1.50
CA PRO A 39 8.84 7.09 2.95
C PRO A 39 8.11 6.05 3.81
N ALA A 40 6.88 5.70 3.43
CA ALA A 40 6.07 4.68 4.09
C ALA A 40 6.78 3.32 4.24
N LEU A 41 7.59 2.93 3.27
CA LEU A 41 8.27 1.64 3.24
C LEU A 41 9.67 1.66 3.87
N ARG A 42 10.12 2.81 4.41
CA ARG A 42 11.43 2.93 5.07
C ARG A 42 11.37 2.66 6.58
N LYS A 43 10.19 2.74 7.19
CA LYS A 43 9.98 2.48 8.62
C LYS A 43 9.82 0.97 8.89
N PRO A 44 10.21 0.46 10.08
CA PRO A 44 10.02 -0.95 10.44
C PRO A 44 8.56 -1.42 10.28
N ALA A 45 8.40 -2.66 9.81
CA ALA A 45 7.07 -3.23 9.58
C ALA A 45 6.31 -3.52 10.88
N GLY A 46 7.00 -3.67 12.02
CA GLY A 46 6.38 -3.98 13.31
C GLY A 46 5.34 -2.97 13.81
N ALA A 47 5.38 -1.73 13.33
CA ALA A 47 4.38 -0.71 13.64
C ALA A 47 3.12 -0.80 12.76
N LYS A 48 3.08 -1.70 11.77
CA LYS A 48 2.00 -1.82 10.78
C LYS A 48 1.31 -3.16 10.89
N SER A 49 0.00 -3.19 10.64
CA SER A 49 -0.70 -4.46 10.48
C SER A 49 -0.18 -5.21 9.23
N PRO A 50 -0.35 -6.55 9.18
CA PRO A 50 -0.08 -7.31 7.96
C PRO A 50 -0.77 -6.74 6.71
N ALA A 51 -2.02 -6.30 6.83
CA ALA A 51 -2.79 -5.72 5.74
C ALA A 51 -2.23 -4.36 5.27
N ARG A 52 -1.97 -3.43 6.18
CA ARG A 52 -1.35 -2.13 5.86
C ARG A 52 0.00 -2.34 5.17
N TRP A 53 0.81 -3.25 5.73
CA TRP A 53 2.12 -3.56 5.18
C TRP A 53 2.06 -4.18 3.78
N ALA A 54 1.09 -5.05 3.50
CA ALA A 54 0.87 -5.59 2.16
C ALA A 54 0.36 -4.52 1.18
N TYR A 55 -0.57 -3.67 1.61
CA TYR A 55 -1.16 -2.60 0.81
C TYR A 55 -0.11 -1.61 0.29
N GLU A 56 0.74 -1.07 1.17
CA GLU A 56 1.78 -0.11 0.79
C GLU A 56 2.79 -0.71 -0.21
N ARG A 57 3.20 -1.98 0.02
CA ARG A 57 4.10 -2.70 -0.89
C ARG A 57 3.46 -2.97 -2.25
N LEU A 58 2.18 -3.33 -2.28
CA LEU A 58 1.46 -3.53 -3.53
C LEU A 58 1.34 -2.23 -4.33
N ILE A 59 1.11 -1.09 -3.69
CA ILE A 59 1.12 0.21 -4.36
C ILE A 59 2.48 0.48 -4.99
N HIS A 60 3.57 0.21 -4.27
CA HIS A 60 4.92 0.33 -4.83
C HIS A 60 5.12 -0.56 -6.07
N TYR A 61 4.71 -1.83 -6.00
CA TYR A 61 4.79 -2.74 -7.16
C TYR A 61 3.94 -2.27 -8.34
N VAL A 62 2.71 -1.80 -8.10
CA VAL A 62 1.83 -1.29 -9.16
C VAL A 62 2.43 -0.05 -9.81
N LYS A 63 2.94 0.90 -9.03
CA LYS A 63 3.62 2.09 -9.56
C LYS A 63 4.82 1.68 -10.40
N ARG A 64 5.67 0.80 -9.90
CA ARG A 64 6.89 0.37 -10.60
C ARG A 64 6.59 -0.44 -11.87
N PHE A 65 5.52 -1.22 -11.86
CA PHE A 65 5.01 -1.87 -13.07
C PHE A 65 4.50 -0.84 -14.09
N GLU A 66 3.78 0.19 -13.64
CA GLU A 66 3.28 1.26 -14.51
C GLU A 66 4.38 2.18 -15.06
N ASP A 67 5.52 2.34 -14.37
CA ASP A 67 6.68 3.08 -14.86
C ASP A 67 7.21 2.50 -16.20
N GLY A 68 7.07 1.19 -16.41
CA GLY A 68 7.53 0.49 -17.63
C GLY A 68 6.46 0.30 -18.71
N LEU A 69 5.26 0.85 -18.56
CA LEU A 69 4.18 0.64 -19.51
C LEU A 69 4.21 1.64 -20.67
N GLU A 70 3.82 1.17 -21.86
CA GLU A 70 3.62 2.03 -23.02
C GLU A 70 2.44 3.01 -22.80
N PRO A 71 2.41 4.18 -23.47
CA PRO A 71 1.34 5.18 -23.29
C PRO A 71 -0.08 4.68 -23.61
N GLY A 72 -0.18 3.60 -24.40
CA GLY A 72 -1.44 2.95 -24.78
C GLY A 72 -1.99 1.93 -23.78
N GLU A 73 -1.23 1.63 -22.73
CA GLU A 73 -1.50 0.51 -21.83
C GLU A 73 -1.97 0.99 -20.46
N GLU A 74 -2.78 0.18 -19.80
CA GLU A 74 -3.21 0.35 -18.42
C GLU A 74 -2.92 -0.93 -17.64
N VAL A 75 -2.64 -0.78 -16.34
CA VAL A 75 -2.46 -1.93 -15.46
C VAL A 75 -3.79 -2.65 -15.22
N ALA A 76 -3.74 -3.97 -15.21
CA ALA A 76 -4.83 -4.81 -14.76
C ALA A 76 -4.30 -5.94 -13.88
N MET A 77 -5.09 -6.36 -12.91
CA MET A 77 -4.75 -7.43 -11.99
C MET A 77 -5.45 -8.71 -12.37
N ALA A 78 -4.71 -9.80 -12.55
CA ALA A 78 -5.28 -11.13 -12.65
C ALA A 78 -5.19 -11.82 -11.28
N MET A 79 -6.29 -12.45 -10.88
CA MET A 79 -6.32 -13.33 -9.72
C MET A 79 -5.77 -14.70 -10.09
N THR A 80 -4.92 -15.27 -9.25
CA THR A 80 -4.58 -16.69 -9.33
C THR A 80 -5.59 -17.50 -8.54
N GLY A 81 -6.35 -18.39 -9.18
CA GLY A 81 -7.17 -19.40 -8.51
C GLY A 81 -8.70 -19.19 -8.47
N GLY A 82 -9.24 -18.19 -9.18
CA GLY A 82 -10.69 -17.98 -9.32
C GLY A 82 -11.13 -17.83 -10.79
N PRO A 83 -12.42 -18.05 -11.11
CA PRO A 83 -12.95 -17.94 -12.48
C PRO A 83 -13.04 -16.47 -12.97
N SER A 84 -12.80 -15.51 -12.09
CA SER A 84 -13.15 -14.10 -12.20
C SER A 84 -12.22 -13.26 -13.09
N GLY A 85 -11.33 -13.90 -13.87
CA GLY A 85 -10.60 -13.24 -14.94
C GLY A 85 -9.70 -12.08 -14.49
N VAL A 86 -9.58 -11.06 -15.34
CA VAL A 86 -8.73 -9.89 -15.12
C VAL A 86 -9.57 -8.71 -14.62
N LEU A 87 -9.14 -8.07 -13.54
CA LEU A 87 -9.73 -6.86 -12.96
C LEU A 87 -8.92 -5.63 -13.41
N ARG A 88 -9.53 -4.69 -14.15
CA ARG A 88 -8.91 -3.39 -14.40
C ARG A 88 -8.98 -2.55 -13.12
N ILE A 89 -7.85 -2.39 -12.44
CA ILE A 89 -7.78 -1.75 -11.14
C ILE A 89 -8.10 -0.26 -11.27
N LYS A 90 -8.90 0.25 -10.34
CA LYS A 90 -9.23 1.67 -10.19
C LYS A 90 -8.86 2.21 -8.81
N GLY A 91 -8.64 1.32 -7.85
CA GLY A 91 -8.22 1.69 -6.49
C GLY A 91 -7.94 0.46 -5.65
N MET A 92 -7.35 0.70 -4.49
CA MET A 92 -6.99 -0.31 -3.51
C MET A 92 -7.31 0.20 -2.10
N GLY A 93 -7.49 -0.70 -1.16
CA GLY A 93 -7.59 -0.37 0.26
C GLY A 93 -7.19 -1.54 1.14
N TYR A 94 -7.13 -1.31 2.44
CA TYR A 94 -6.90 -2.34 3.44
C TYR A 94 -7.82 -2.15 4.65
N PHE A 95 -7.99 -3.19 5.45
CA PHE A 95 -8.65 -3.13 6.73
C PHE A 95 -7.90 -3.99 7.73
N ASP A 96 -7.52 -3.37 8.85
CA ASP A 96 -6.69 -4.01 9.85
C ASP A 96 -7.41 -5.18 10.53
N PRO A 97 -6.70 -6.29 10.85
CA PRO A 97 -5.27 -6.48 10.62
C PRO A 97 -4.92 -7.15 9.29
N ASP A 98 -5.89 -7.69 8.54
CA ASP A 98 -5.61 -8.77 7.58
C ASP A 98 -6.34 -8.70 6.22
N ILE A 99 -7.18 -7.71 5.96
CA ILE A 99 -7.93 -7.61 4.69
C ILE A 99 -7.27 -6.61 3.73
N VAL A 100 -7.11 -7.02 2.48
CA VAL A 100 -6.78 -6.13 1.35
C VAL A 100 -7.92 -6.18 0.34
N THR A 101 -8.27 -5.00 -0.20
CA THR A 101 -9.37 -4.83 -1.14
C THR A 101 -8.89 -4.19 -2.44
N PHE A 102 -9.36 -4.71 -3.56
CA PHE A 102 -9.12 -4.15 -4.90
C PHE A 102 -10.44 -3.72 -5.52
N TYR A 103 -10.49 -2.50 -6.04
CA TYR A 103 -11.65 -1.93 -6.71
C TYR A 103 -11.37 -1.80 -8.19
N GLY A 104 -12.32 -2.14 -9.05
CA GLY A 104 -12.11 -2.07 -10.49
C GLY A 104 -13.32 -2.40 -11.33
N THR A 105 -13.05 -2.81 -12.56
CA THR A 105 -14.05 -3.35 -13.48
C THR A 105 -13.58 -4.66 -14.08
N ASP A 106 -14.51 -5.61 -14.20
CA ASP A 106 -14.27 -6.87 -14.90
C ASP A 106 -14.18 -6.67 -16.45
N PRO A 107 -13.92 -7.74 -17.23
CA PRO A 107 -13.87 -7.64 -18.68
C PRO A 107 -15.20 -7.23 -19.35
N ALA A 108 -16.34 -7.43 -18.68
CA ALA A 108 -17.65 -6.98 -19.15
C ALA A 108 -17.92 -5.51 -18.79
N GLY A 109 -17.02 -4.85 -18.04
CA GLY A 109 -17.15 -3.47 -17.59
C GLY A 109 -17.99 -3.30 -16.32
N ALA A 110 -18.43 -4.40 -15.69
CA ALA A 110 -19.19 -4.33 -14.45
C ALA A 110 -18.28 -3.86 -13.30
N LYS A 111 -18.85 -3.09 -12.36
CA LYS A 111 -18.14 -2.68 -11.15
C LYS A 111 -17.86 -3.91 -10.30
N THR A 112 -16.59 -4.16 -10.02
CA THR A 112 -16.16 -5.35 -9.31
C THR A 112 -15.24 -4.96 -8.16
N GLN A 113 -15.42 -5.62 -7.04
CA GLN A 113 -14.58 -5.50 -5.85
C GLN A 113 -14.09 -6.88 -5.49
N LEU A 114 -12.78 -7.00 -5.28
CA LEU A 114 -12.14 -8.20 -4.78
C LEU A 114 -11.67 -7.93 -3.35
N ILE A 115 -12.06 -8.81 -2.43
CA ILE A 115 -11.68 -8.75 -1.02
C ILE A 115 -10.88 -10.02 -0.74
N GLN A 116 -9.65 -9.88 -0.24
CA GLN A 116 -8.76 -11.01 0.06
C GLN A 116 -8.15 -10.85 1.44
N HIS A 117 -8.00 -11.98 2.13
CA HIS A 117 -7.14 -12.05 3.31
C HIS A 117 -5.67 -12.01 2.89
N VAL A 118 -4.83 -11.31 3.64
CA VAL A 118 -3.42 -11.04 3.31
C VAL A 118 -2.60 -12.31 3.10
N THR A 119 -2.90 -13.39 3.84
CA THR A 119 -2.19 -14.68 3.71
C THR A 119 -2.53 -15.44 2.44
N GLN A 120 -3.57 -15.04 1.70
CA GLN A 120 -4.02 -15.65 0.45
C GLN A 120 -3.67 -14.79 -0.78
N LEU A 121 -2.97 -13.66 -0.58
CA LEU A 121 -2.61 -12.77 -1.66
C LEU A 121 -1.69 -13.45 -2.67
N SER A 122 -2.16 -13.50 -3.91
CA SER A 122 -1.33 -13.85 -5.07
C SER A 122 -1.81 -13.02 -6.26
N VAL A 123 -0.94 -12.11 -6.67
CA VAL A 123 -1.24 -11.00 -7.57
C VAL A 123 -0.41 -11.13 -8.84
N ILE A 124 -1.06 -11.04 -9.99
CA ILE A 124 -0.40 -10.87 -11.28
C ILE A 124 -0.79 -9.51 -11.83
N LEU A 125 0.20 -8.67 -12.17
CA LEU A 125 -0.01 -7.44 -12.92
C LEU A 125 0.15 -7.72 -14.42
N ARG A 126 -0.75 -7.17 -15.24
CA ARG A 126 -0.75 -7.29 -16.70
C ARG A 126 -0.89 -5.92 -17.32
N ALA A 127 -0.15 -5.69 -18.40
CA ALA A 127 -0.36 -4.58 -19.30
C ALA A 127 -1.53 -4.93 -20.23
N LEU A 128 -2.58 -4.11 -20.25
CA LEU A 128 -3.68 -4.25 -21.19
C LEU A 128 -3.87 -2.96 -21.99
N PRO A 129 -4.25 -3.02 -23.28
CA PRO A 129 -4.64 -1.84 -24.02
C PRO A 129 -5.73 -1.06 -23.29
N ARG A 130 -5.63 0.28 -23.34
CA ARG A 130 -6.65 1.17 -22.78
C ARG A 130 -8.00 0.94 -23.48
N PRO A 131 -9.11 0.88 -22.74
CA PRO A 131 -10.42 0.57 -23.31
C PRO A 131 -10.98 1.70 -24.20
N ARG A 132 -10.48 2.92 -24.02
CA ARG A 132 -10.86 4.12 -24.80
C ARG A 132 -9.60 4.78 -25.36
N PRO A 133 -9.27 4.60 -26.65
CA PRO A 133 -8.07 5.17 -27.27
C PRO A 133 -7.99 6.70 -27.16
N GLU A 134 -9.11 7.39 -27.09
CA GLU A 134 -9.23 8.85 -27.00
C GLU A 134 -8.99 9.42 -25.59
N ALA A 135 -9.07 8.59 -24.55
CA ALA A 135 -8.82 8.99 -23.18
C ALA A 135 -7.34 8.75 -22.80
N PRO A 136 -6.73 9.58 -21.94
CA PRO A 136 -5.41 9.30 -21.41
C PRO A 136 -5.43 8.00 -20.59
N ALA A 137 -4.35 7.22 -20.67
CA ALA A 137 -4.20 5.99 -19.90
C ALA A 137 -4.25 6.29 -18.39
N ARG A 138 -5.02 5.48 -17.66
CA ARG A 138 -5.10 5.58 -16.19
C ARG A 138 -3.88 4.91 -15.58
N ARG A 139 -3.02 5.75 -15.00
CA ARG A 139 -1.85 5.36 -14.20
C ARG A 139 -2.21 5.45 -12.71
N ILE A 140 -2.77 4.37 -12.16
CA ILE A 140 -3.33 4.38 -10.79
C ILE A 140 -2.25 4.26 -9.71
N GLY A 141 -1.14 3.59 -9.99
CA GLY A 141 -0.03 3.40 -9.06
C GLY A 141 0.59 4.71 -8.60
N PHE A 142 0.74 5.69 -9.50
CA PHE A 142 1.25 7.01 -9.15
C PHE A 142 0.30 7.80 -8.25
N ARG A 143 -1.02 7.66 -8.46
CA ARG A 143 -2.03 8.35 -7.63
C ARG A 143 -2.04 7.76 -6.23
N LEU A 144 -2.06 6.43 -6.14
CA LEU A 144 -2.02 5.72 -4.85
C LEU A 144 -0.71 6.01 -4.10
N ALA A 145 0.42 6.08 -4.80
CA ALA A 145 1.70 6.42 -4.18
C ALA A 145 1.70 7.85 -3.62
N ARG A 146 1.10 8.82 -4.33
CA ARG A 146 0.98 10.20 -3.84
C ARG A 146 0.09 10.28 -2.60
N GLU A 147 -1.05 9.59 -2.60
CA GLU A 147 -1.95 9.54 -1.42
C GLU A 147 -1.22 8.94 -0.20
N LEU A 148 -0.41 7.89 -0.38
CA LEU A 148 0.43 7.33 0.69
C LEU A 148 1.49 8.31 1.22
N GLU A 149 2.08 9.13 0.35
CA GLU A 149 3.06 10.15 0.74
C GLU A 149 2.39 11.27 1.55
N GLU A 150 1.22 11.74 1.11
CA GLU A 150 0.41 12.75 1.81
C GLU A 150 -0.04 12.25 3.21
N GLU A 151 -0.43 10.98 3.34
CA GLU A 151 -0.79 10.37 4.63
C GLU A 151 0.40 10.29 5.61
N GLU A 152 1.59 9.89 5.14
CA GLU A 152 2.80 9.82 5.97
C GLU A 152 3.28 11.22 6.40
N GLU A 153 3.12 12.24 5.56
CA GLU A 153 3.40 13.63 5.92
C GLU A 153 2.48 14.10 7.05
N ALA A 154 1.17 13.85 6.92
CA ALA A 154 0.18 14.18 7.95
C ALA A 154 0.41 13.45 9.29
N GLU A 155 0.86 12.19 9.26
CA GLU A 155 1.24 11.45 10.48
C GLU A 155 2.54 11.96 11.11
N SER A 156 3.37 12.70 10.39
CA SER A 156 4.68 13.19 10.83
C SER A 156 4.68 14.61 11.41
N GLU A 157 3.62 15.38 11.21
CA GLU A 157 3.44 16.69 11.85
C GLU A 157 3.04 16.50 13.32
N PRO A 158 3.87 16.88 14.30
CA PRO A 158 3.51 16.74 15.70
C PRO A 158 2.29 17.63 16.00
N GLN A 159 1.23 16.99 16.51
CA GLN A 159 0.07 17.67 17.06
C GLN A 159 0.55 18.65 18.15
N GLU A 160 0.58 19.94 17.84
CA GLU A 160 0.96 20.99 18.78
C GLU A 160 0.11 20.85 20.05
N ASP A 161 0.83 20.76 21.16
CA ASP A 161 0.41 20.55 22.53
C ASP A 161 -0.73 21.50 22.91
N THR A 162 -1.98 21.04 22.87
CA THR A 162 -3.07 21.69 23.61
C THR A 162 -2.97 21.26 25.05
N ALA A 163 -1.95 21.77 25.74
CA ALA A 163 -1.82 21.64 27.18
C ALA A 163 -3.12 22.16 27.83
N PRO A 164 -3.76 21.39 28.73
CA PRO A 164 -4.88 21.91 29.48
C PRO A 164 -4.36 23.04 30.37
N HIS A 165 -4.93 24.23 30.14
CA HIS A 165 -4.83 25.39 31.00
C HIS A 165 -4.99 24.95 32.47
N GLY A 166 -3.89 24.99 33.23
CA GLY A 166 -3.90 24.68 34.66
C GLY A 166 -4.92 25.54 35.38
N PRO A 167 -5.62 25.01 36.40
CA PRO A 167 -6.65 25.78 37.08
C PRO A 167 -6.01 27.00 37.75
N ASP A 168 -6.61 28.13 37.40
CA ASP A 168 -6.42 29.47 37.92
C ASP A 168 -6.13 29.48 39.42
N ALA A 169 -4.97 30.02 39.78
CA ALA A 169 -4.65 30.38 41.14
C ALA A 169 -5.46 31.63 41.50
N ALA A 170 -6.38 31.50 42.45
CA ALA A 170 -7.05 32.64 43.07
C ALA A 170 -7.05 32.51 44.60
N PRO A 171 -7.04 33.65 45.31
CA PRO A 171 -6.11 33.89 46.41
C PRO A 171 -6.73 33.71 47.80
N GLU A 172 -5.84 33.61 48.78
CA GLU A 172 -6.14 33.75 50.20
C GLU A 172 -7.07 34.93 50.47
N THR A 173 -8.16 34.68 51.19
CA THR A 173 -8.88 35.73 51.94
C THR A 173 -9.21 35.22 53.34
N SER A 174 -8.70 36.00 54.30
CA SER A 174 -9.02 36.21 55.73
C SER A 174 -9.68 35.11 56.57
#